data_AF-A0A349ZSH8-F1
#
_entry.id   AF-A0A349ZSH8-F1
#
_cell.length_a   1.000
_cell.length_b   1.000
_cell.length_c   1.000
_cell.angle_alpha   90.00
_cell.angle_beta   90.00
_cell.angle_gamma   90.00
#
_symmetry.space_group_name_H-M   'P 1'
#
loop_
_entity.id
_entity.type
_entity.pdbx_description
1 polymer ?
#
loop_
_entity_poly.entity_id
_entity_poly.type
_entity_poly.pdbx_seq_one_letter_code
_entity_poly.pdbx_strand_id
1 'polypeptide(L)'
;MAETIACRKCRRLFTDFAGRRLCYQCMRIDDELFEPVRDYVRNNPDATIFSTVEECHVTERQILEWLKEERLTYRNAEGSGLYCGRCGKGIPTGRFCPECKVAITREFAAMFREGEKSTEEKKPRGKSDRMRFLDKYN
;
A
#
# COMPACT_ATOMS: atom_id res chain seq x y z
N MET A 1 11.86 -12.25 12.68
CA MET A 1 12.72 -13.43 12.43
C MET A 1 13.10 -13.36 10.96
N ALA A 2 14.38 -13.44 10.65
CA ALA A 2 14.88 -13.33 9.28
C ALA A 2 14.68 -14.67 8.57
N GLU A 3 13.81 -14.71 7.56
CA GLU A 3 13.53 -15.92 6.79
C GLU A 3 14.31 -15.89 5.46
N THR A 4 14.90 -17.04 5.11
CA THR A 4 15.62 -17.21 3.84
C THR A 4 14.62 -17.59 2.75
N ILE A 5 14.45 -16.72 1.76
CA ILE A 5 13.45 -16.86 0.70
C ILE A 5 14.13 -16.79 -0.67
N ALA A 6 13.57 -17.48 -1.66
CA ALA A 6 14.02 -17.38 -3.05
C ALA A 6 13.44 -16.13 -3.74
N CYS A 7 14.29 -15.36 -4.42
CA CYS A 7 13.89 -14.18 -5.20
C CYS A 7 12.96 -14.57 -6.36
N ARG A 8 11.86 -13.83 -6.53
CA ARG A 8 10.90 -14.06 -7.64
C ARG A 8 11.50 -13.83 -9.03
N LYS A 9 12.47 -12.93 -9.17
CA LYS A 9 13.10 -12.60 -10.47
C LYS A 9 14.27 -13.50 -10.82
N CYS A 10 15.28 -13.58 -9.94
CA CYS A 10 16.53 -14.31 -10.23
C CYS A 10 16.63 -15.68 -9.54
N ARG A 11 15.65 -16.10 -8.73
CA ARG A 11 15.63 -17.34 -7.94
C ARG A 11 16.79 -17.53 -6.96
N ARG A 12 17.63 -16.52 -6.75
CA ARG A 12 18.69 -16.53 -5.73
C ARG A 12 18.08 -16.51 -4.33
N LEU A 13 18.64 -17.30 -3.43
CA LEU A 13 18.29 -17.28 -2.01
C LEU A 13 18.84 -16.01 -1.36
N PHE A 14 18.00 -15.31 -0.59
CA PHE A 14 18.37 -14.12 0.15
C PHE A 14 17.56 -14.01 1.43
N THR A 15 18.03 -13.20 2.36
CA THR A 15 17.33 -12.91 3.62
C THR A 15 16.29 -11.83 3.36
N ASP A 16 15.00 -12.13 3.55
CA ASP A 16 13.94 -11.13 3.38
C ASP A 16 13.82 -10.26 4.64
N PHE A 17 13.90 -8.95 4.44
CA PHE A 17 13.76 -7.94 5.50
C PHE A 17 12.45 -7.14 5.38
N ALA A 18 11.77 -7.17 4.22
CA ALA A 18 10.69 -6.25 3.89
C ALA A 18 9.44 -6.94 3.32
N GLY A 19 9.41 -8.27 3.26
CA GLY A 19 8.27 -9.06 2.77
C GLY A 19 8.08 -8.99 1.26
N ARG A 20 9.00 -8.37 0.52
CA ARG A 20 8.85 -8.09 -0.93
C ARG A 20 9.27 -9.28 -1.81
N ARG A 21 9.81 -10.36 -1.25
CA ARG A 21 10.29 -11.57 -1.99
C ARG A 21 11.17 -11.26 -3.22
N LEU A 22 11.87 -10.13 -3.19
CA LEU A 22 12.83 -9.68 -4.20
C LEU A 22 14.16 -9.39 -3.51
N CYS A 23 15.26 -9.88 -4.10
CA CYS A 23 16.59 -9.61 -3.57
C CYS A 23 17.03 -8.17 -3.88
N TYR A 24 17.97 -7.67 -3.07
CA TYR A 24 18.51 -6.31 -3.21
C TYR A 24 19.04 -6.00 -4.62
N GLN A 25 19.69 -6.97 -5.28
CA GLN A 25 20.22 -6.77 -6.62
C GLN A 25 19.12 -6.61 -7.67
N CYS A 26 18.04 -7.39 -7.59
CA CYS A 26 16.89 -7.22 -8.50
C CYS A 26 16.15 -5.91 -8.22
N MET A 27 16.03 -5.52 -6.95
CA MET A 27 15.42 -4.24 -6.59
C MET A 27 16.22 -3.05 -7.16
N ARG A 28 17.55 -3.11 -7.08
CA ARG A 28 18.42 -2.09 -7.68
C ARG A 28 18.25 -1.99 -9.19
N ILE A 29 18.23 -3.13 -9.90
CA ILE A 29 18.02 -3.14 -11.35
C ILE A 29 16.65 -2.52 -11.69
N ASP A 30 15.61 -2.81 -10.90
CA ASP A 30 14.30 -2.20 -11.10
C ASP A 30 14.31 -0.69 -10.87
N ASP A 31 15.02 -0.20 -9.86
CA ASP A 31 15.14 1.23 -9.60
C ASP A 31 15.98 1.94 -10.70
N GLU A 32 17.04 1.29 -11.19
CA GLU A 32 17.87 1.77 -12.31
C GLU A 32 17.06 1.87 -13.62
N LEU A 33 16.14 0.92 -13.87
CA LEU A 33 15.21 0.98 -15.02
C LEU A 33 14.06 1.97 -14.81
N PHE A 34 13.67 2.24 -13.56
CA PHE A 34 12.55 3.11 -13.25
C PHE A 34 12.88 4.59 -13.49
N GLU A 35 14.12 5.00 -13.24
CA GLU A 35 14.56 6.38 -13.43
C GLU A 35 14.37 6.91 -14.87
N PRO A 36 14.85 6.24 -15.94
CA PRO A 36 14.62 6.70 -17.30
C PRO A 36 13.14 6.67 -17.70
N VAL A 37 12.37 5.68 -17.21
CA VAL A 37 10.92 5.60 -17.45
C VAL A 37 10.19 6.81 -16.86
N ARG A 38 10.51 7.17 -15.61
CA ARG A 38 9.94 8.34 -14.95
C ARG A 38 10.21 9.61 -15.75
N ASP A 39 11.44 9.78 -16.23
CA ASP A 39 11.84 10.97 -16.95
C ASP A 39 11.20 11.01 -18.34
N TYR A 40 11.05 9.86 -19.01
CA TYR A 40 10.32 9.75 -20.27
C TYR A 40 8.85 10.15 -20.13
N VAL A 41 8.15 9.63 -19.11
CA VAL A 41 6.73 9.96 -18.86
C VAL A 41 6.54 11.42 -18.45
N ARG A 42 7.52 12.03 -17.78
CA ARG A 42 7.50 13.47 -17.46
C ARG A 42 7.67 14.34 -18.69
N ASN A 43 8.57 13.95 -19.60
CA ASN A 43 8.84 14.70 -20.83
C ASN A 43 7.75 14.49 -21.89
N ASN A 44 7.07 13.34 -21.86
CA ASN A 44 6.02 12.96 -22.81
C ASN A 44 4.70 12.72 -22.07
N PRO A 45 3.88 13.76 -21.83
CA PRO A 45 2.62 13.63 -21.09
C PRO A 45 1.58 12.75 -21.80
N ASP A 46 1.68 12.62 -23.13
CA ASP A 46 0.80 11.80 -23.96
C ASP A 46 1.40 10.40 -24.26
N ALA A 47 2.51 10.03 -23.59
CA ALA A 47 3.10 8.72 -23.75
C ALA A 47 2.12 7.61 -23.34
N THR A 48 2.01 6.60 -24.19
CA THR A 48 1.26 5.38 -23.89
C THR A 48 2.18 4.35 -23.21
N ILE A 49 1.57 3.33 -22.58
CA ILE A 49 2.32 2.20 -22.01
C ILE A 49 3.20 1.55 -23.07
N PHE A 50 2.69 1.33 -24.28
CA PHE A 50 3.43 0.74 -25.40
C PHE A 50 4.64 1.57 -25.80
N SER A 51 4.48 2.89 -25.96
CA SER A 51 5.59 3.80 -26.29
C SER A 51 6.71 3.74 -25.25
N THR A 52 6.33 3.58 -23.98
CA THR A 52 7.28 3.53 -22.86
C THR A 52 7.98 2.16 -22.77
N VAL A 53 7.29 1.08 -23.13
CA VAL A 53 7.90 -0.26 -23.29
C VAL A 53 8.96 -0.24 -24.39
N GLU A 54 8.67 0.38 -25.52
CA GLU A 54 9.57 0.46 -26.67
C GLU A 54 10.79 1.32 -26.38
N GLU A 55 10.58 2.52 -25.85
CA GLU A 55 11.66 3.49 -25.61
C GLU A 55 12.56 3.09 -24.43
N CYS A 56 11.97 2.64 -23.32
CA CYS A 56 12.73 2.35 -22.10
C CYS A 56 13.15 0.87 -21.99
N HIS A 57 12.80 0.04 -22.99
CA HIS A 57 13.11 -1.40 -23.01
C HIS A 57 12.67 -2.16 -21.75
N VAL A 58 11.53 -1.78 -21.19
CA VAL A 58 10.92 -2.42 -20.01
C VAL A 58 9.74 -3.27 -20.40
N THR A 59 9.36 -4.25 -19.56
CA THR A 59 8.18 -5.07 -19.85
C THR A 59 6.88 -4.36 -19.43
N GLU A 60 5.80 -4.60 -20.16
CA GLU A 60 4.46 -4.11 -19.80
C GLU A 60 4.08 -4.48 -18.36
N ARG A 61 4.43 -5.70 -17.92
CA ARG A 61 4.21 -6.18 -16.55
C ARG A 61 4.89 -5.29 -15.50
N GLN A 62 6.10 -4.82 -15.75
CA GLN A 62 6.81 -3.92 -14.83
C GLN A 62 6.11 -2.57 -14.74
N ILE A 63 5.70 -2.00 -15.88
CA ILE A 63 4.95 -0.74 -15.89
C ILE A 63 3.63 -0.89 -15.12
N LEU A 64 2.88 -1.97 -15.35
CA LEU A 64 1.65 -2.26 -14.62
C LEU A 64 1.88 -2.42 -13.11
N GLU A 65 3.01 -2.99 -12.70
CA GLU A 65 3.39 -3.11 -11.29
C GLU A 65 3.68 -1.73 -10.68
N TRP A 66 4.44 -0.87 -11.37
CA TRP A 66 4.69 0.51 -10.93
C TRP A 66 3.44 1.38 -10.88
N LEU A 67 2.48 1.15 -11.79
CA LEU A 67 1.18 1.81 -11.75
C LEU A 67 0.31 1.32 -10.58
N LYS A 68 0.37 0.02 -10.25
CA LYS A 68 -0.31 -0.54 -9.07
C LYS A 68 0.29 -0.04 -7.76
N GLU A 69 1.62 0.14 -7.72
CA GLU A 69 2.35 0.70 -6.59
C GLU A 69 2.23 2.24 -6.49
N GLU A 70 1.53 2.89 -7.42
CA GLU A 70 1.39 4.35 -7.51
C GLU A 70 2.73 5.10 -7.61
N ARG A 71 3.79 4.41 -8.04
CA ARG A 71 5.11 5.01 -8.29
C ARG A 71 5.16 5.79 -9.60
N LEU A 72 4.37 5.37 -10.59
CA LEU A 72 4.26 5.99 -11.91
C LEU A 72 2.84 6.51 -12.15
N THR A 73 2.69 7.58 -12.91
CA THR A 73 1.37 8.13 -13.29
C THR A 73 1.37 8.62 -14.72
N TYR A 74 0.43 8.11 -15.52
CA TYR A 74 0.15 8.64 -16.85
C TYR A 74 -0.99 9.66 -16.79
N ARG A 75 -0.90 10.70 -17.61
CA ARG A 75 -1.98 11.69 -17.77
C ARG A 75 -3.11 11.11 -18.62
N ASN A 76 -2.77 10.45 -19.72
CA ASN A 76 -3.71 9.73 -20.57
C ASN A 76 -3.47 8.23 -20.40
N ALA A 77 -4.35 7.58 -19.66
CA ALA A 77 -4.27 6.14 -19.41
C ALA A 77 -5.28 5.35 -20.24
N GLU A 78 -5.62 5.88 -21.42
CA GLU A 78 -6.41 5.15 -22.39
C GLU A 78 -5.63 3.88 -22.77
N GLY A 79 -6.19 2.72 -22.46
CA GLY A 79 -5.52 1.44 -22.69
C GLY A 79 -4.59 0.95 -21.57
N SER A 80 -4.65 1.51 -20.35
CA SER A 80 -3.80 1.04 -19.24
C SER A 80 -4.05 -0.40 -18.80
N GLY A 81 -5.17 -1.01 -19.21
CA GLY A 81 -5.57 -2.37 -18.80
C GLY A 81 -5.78 -2.53 -17.28
N LEU A 82 -5.77 -1.42 -16.53
CA LEU A 82 -5.95 -1.42 -15.09
C LEU A 82 -7.44 -1.24 -14.76
N TYR A 83 -7.94 -2.17 -13.96
CA TYR A 83 -9.33 -2.18 -13.52
C TYR A 83 -9.40 -2.05 -12.00
N CYS A 84 -10.41 -1.32 -11.52
CA CYS A 84 -10.68 -1.18 -10.11
C CYS A 84 -11.02 -2.53 -9.48
N GLY A 85 -10.29 -2.92 -8.44
CA GLY A 85 -10.56 -4.17 -7.72
C GLY A 85 -11.92 -4.19 -6.99
N ARG A 86 -12.59 -3.04 -6.83
CA ARG A 86 -13.90 -2.93 -6.17
C ARG A 86 -15.06 -2.78 -7.16
N CYS A 87 -14.92 -1.93 -8.18
CA CYS A 87 -16.02 -1.61 -9.10
C CYS A 87 -15.77 -1.98 -10.56
N GLY A 88 -14.59 -2.48 -10.91
CA GLY A 88 -14.24 -2.89 -12.28
C GLY A 88 -14.08 -1.76 -13.30
N LYS A 89 -14.25 -0.48 -12.92
CA LYS A 89 -13.98 0.66 -13.83
C LYS A 89 -12.50 0.69 -14.23
N GLY A 90 -12.20 1.07 -15.47
CA GLY A 90 -10.83 1.35 -15.92
C GLY A 90 -10.23 2.50 -15.11
N ILE A 91 -8.99 2.35 -14.63
CA ILE A 91 -8.31 3.37 -13.82
C ILE A 91 -7.00 3.78 -14.49
N PRO A 92 -6.63 5.07 -14.44
CA PRO A 92 -5.31 5.48 -14.88
C PRO A 92 -4.17 4.98 -14.02
N THR A 93 -4.35 4.94 -12.69
CA THR A 93 -3.33 4.60 -11.71
C THR A 93 -3.90 3.95 -10.46
N GLY A 94 -3.09 3.13 -9.79
CA GLY A 94 -3.42 2.50 -8.52
C GLY A 94 -4.36 1.31 -8.62
N ARG A 95 -4.72 0.75 -7.46
CA ARG A 95 -5.57 -0.45 -7.35
C ARG A 95 -7.07 -0.17 -7.32
N PHE A 96 -7.45 1.04 -6.89
CA PHE A 96 -8.84 1.45 -6.72
C PHE A 96 -9.06 2.80 -7.38
N CYS A 97 -10.24 2.99 -7.99
CA CYS A 97 -10.61 4.27 -8.57
C CYS A 97 -10.76 5.33 -7.45
N PRO A 98 -10.66 6.64 -7.76
CA PRO A 98 -10.75 7.70 -6.76
C PRO A 98 -12.04 7.62 -5.92
N GLU A 99 -13.17 7.27 -6.54
CA GLU A 99 -14.44 7.07 -5.84
C GLU A 99 -14.35 5.93 -4.81
N CYS A 100 -13.79 4.78 -5.21
CA CYS A 100 -13.64 3.63 -4.32
C CYS A 100 -12.63 3.89 -3.21
N LYS A 101 -11.54 4.64 -3.48
CA LYS A 101 -10.60 5.07 -2.45
C LYS A 101 -11.31 5.86 -1.35
N VAL A 102 -12.12 6.84 -1.73
CA VAL A 102 -12.89 7.66 -0.78
C VAL A 102 -13.93 6.83 -0.01
N ALA A 103 -14.61 5.90 -0.68
CA ALA A 103 -15.56 5.01 0.00
C ALA A 103 -14.86 4.13 1.04
N ILE A 104 -13.73 3.52 0.71
CA ILE A 104 -12.96 2.67 1.62
C ILE A 104 -12.42 3.47 2.82
N THR A 105 -11.86 4.67 2.59
CA THR A 105 -11.36 5.49 3.71
C THR A 105 -12.48 5.94 4.64
N ARG A 106 -13.67 6.22 4.10
CA ARG A 106 -14.87 6.53 4.92
C ARG A 106 -15.34 5.34 5.73
N GLU A 107 -15.44 4.16 5.12
CA GLU A 107 -15.81 2.90 5.81
C GLU A 107 -14.81 2.58 6.93
N PHE A 108 -13.52 2.68 6.64
CA PHE A 108 -12.45 2.47 7.62
C PHE A 108 -12.56 3.48 8.77
N ALA A 109 -12.69 4.78 8.48
CA ALA A 109 -12.85 5.82 9.49
C ALA A 109 -14.14 5.70 10.32
N ALA A 110 -15.21 5.08 9.78
CA ALA A 110 -16.41 4.78 10.54
C ALA A 110 -16.14 3.69 11.58
N MET A 111 -15.45 2.61 11.19
CA MET A 111 -15.09 1.50 12.09
C MET A 111 -14.21 1.93 13.28
N PHE A 112 -13.22 2.82 13.07
CA PHE A 112 -12.40 3.31 14.19
C PHE A 112 -13.21 4.16 15.18
N ARG A 113 -14.15 4.98 14.70
CA ARG A 113 -15.02 5.80 15.55
C ARG A 113 -16.03 4.99 16.35
N GLU A 114 -16.43 3.83 15.86
CA GLU A 114 -17.26 2.88 16.62
C GLU A 114 -16.44 2.13 17.69
N GLY A 115 -15.15 1.88 17.44
CA GLY A 115 -14.24 1.29 18.42
C GLY A 115 -13.99 2.17 19.65
N GLU A 116 -13.80 3.48 19.46
CA GLU A 116 -13.55 4.43 20.57
C GLU A 116 -14.77 4.62 21.49
N LYS A 117 -15.99 4.39 21.00
CA LYS A 117 -17.22 4.52 21.81
C LYS A 117 -17.48 3.33 22.74
N SER A 118 -16.67 2.27 22.67
CA SER A 118 -16.90 1.04 23.44
C SER A 118 -16.12 0.97 24.77
N THR A 119 -15.31 1.97 25.12
CA THR A 119 -14.53 2.00 26.36
C THR A 119 -15.03 2.95 27.44
N GLU A 120 -16.09 3.73 27.19
CA GLU A 120 -16.70 4.56 28.23
C GLU A 120 -18.06 4.04 28.64
N GLU A 121 -18.23 3.94 29.97
CA GLU A 121 -19.42 3.53 30.73
C GLU A 121 -19.55 2.00 30.93
N LYS A 122 -19.49 1.45 32.15
CA LYS A 122 -20.17 1.89 33.37
C LYS A 122 -19.47 1.35 34.63
N LYS A 123 -19.17 2.20 35.62
CA LYS A 123 -19.16 1.77 37.03
C LYS A 123 -20.31 2.46 37.76
N PRO A 124 -21.30 1.70 38.29
CA PRO A 124 -22.37 2.27 39.08
C PRO A 124 -21.96 2.41 40.56
N ARG A 125 -22.39 3.54 41.14
CA ARG A 125 -22.96 3.74 42.49
C ARG A 125 -22.10 3.47 43.73
N GLY A 126 -22.15 4.45 44.64
CA GLY A 126 -22.48 4.17 46.04
C GLY A 126 -21.55 4.79 47.07
N LYS A 127 -22.13 5.56 48.00
CA LYS A 127 -21.52 6.13 49.20
C LYS A 127 -20.78 5.07 50.05
N SER A 128 -19.71 5.55 50.69
CA SER A 128 -19.02 5.02 51.87
C SER A 128 -18.34 3.66 51.76
N ASP A 129 -17.02 3.67 51.54
CA ASP A 129 -16.13 2.66 52.10
C ASP A 129 -15.03 3.37 52.90
N ARG A 130 -15.23 3.40 54.22
CA ARG A 130 -14.19 3.78 55.20
C ARG A 130 -13.09 2.72 55.09
N MET A 131 -11.87 3.11 54.69
CA MET A 131 -10.71 2.23 54.83
C MET A 131 -10.52 1.90 56.30
N ARG A 132 -10.79 0.64 56.66
CA ARG A 132 -10.79 0.14 58.02
C ARG A 132 -9.66 -0.88 58.20
N PHE A 133 -8.42 -0.48 57.92
CA PHE A 133 -7.27 -1.38 58.00
C PHE A 133 -5.96 -0.74 58.50
N LEU A 134 -6.04 0.21 59.44
CA LEU A 134 -4.85 0.72 60.16
C LEU A 134 -4.96 0.76 61.70
N ASP A 135 -5.98 0.12 62.30
CA ASP A 135 -6.16 0.09 63.78
C ASP A 135 -5.86 -1.28 64.42
N LYS A 136 -4.91 -2.06 63.88
CA LYS A 136 -4.57 -3.38 64.48
C LYS A 136 -3.09 -3.76 64.44
N TYR A 137 -2.18 -2.87 64.84
CA TYR A 137 -0.86 -3.23 65.41
C TYR A 137 -0.43 -2.00 66.25
N ASN A 138 -0.77 -1.95 67.53
CA ASN A 138 0.08 -2.35 68.66
C ASN A 138 1.40 -1.57 68.71
#